data_AF-A0A2V7QPS2-F1
#
_entry.id   AF-A0A2V7QPS2-F1
#
_cell.length_a   1.000
_cell.length_b   1.000
_cell.length_c   1.000
_cell.angle_alpha   90.00
_cell.angle_beta   90.00
_cell.angle_gamma   90.00
#
_symmetry.space_group_name_H-M   'P 1'
#
loop_
_entity.id
_entity.type
_entity.pdbx_description
1 polymer ?
#
loop_
_entity_poly.entity_id
_entity_poly.type
_entity_poly.pdbx_seq_one_letter_code
_entity_poly.pdbx_strand_id
1 'polypeptide(L)'
;MDTVAMSSLTASLPLGQTAQLIATPMDARGHVLPGRTIAWSSSDSSVAIVSTAGLASNTSGFVTSVGLGTATISAATEGKRGTTLVSVTQPAAGVSHYVDAVAGNDTNPGTSAAPWQTIQHAADVLPPGDTAIVNDGVYTGAGNVVTIARSGAPNAWLVLRAARPGGAVIDGRNATSTTGIEITGSYVRVEGFDVRNTLRYGIDAELGHDVVVSQNVIHDVGRICTDSKDGIVGVDAYDRNLVIERNVIHDIGRLGAGEQGCQPTNTYWQNHDHAVYHGVGDNVVIRNNVFYNLVHGWAIQRFDSAGTDVNGLTIANNTFVGTNPWRPGHIIVATATTNLLIANNVFYNPNTAGVWFDTGSLMNTILSNNLTMGGPVSTGDSATVAYAGNLNNTDPLFVNAAAFDFRVQAASPAIGAGLRLAIVPDDADGVARPATVYTIGAYQYH
;
A
#
# COMPACT_ATOMS: atom_id res chain seq x y z
N MET A 1 -36.30 -2.14 35.71
CA MET A 1 -35.95 -1.96 34.29
C MET A 1 -36.81 -2.92 33.49
N ASP A 2 -37.47 -2.44 32.43
CA ASP A 2 -38.47 -3.26 31.72
C ASP A 2 -38.05 -3.63 30.30
N THR A 3 -37.38 -2.74 29.57
CA THR A 3 -36.98 -2.96 28.18
C THR A 3 -35.61 -2.35 27.86
N VAL A 4 -34.98 -2.85 26.79
CA VAL A 4 -33.80 -2.23 26.16
C VAL A 4 -34.20 -1.93 24.71
N ALA A 5 -34.31 -0.66 24.34
CA ALA A 5 -34.46 -0.28 22.94
C ALA A 5 -33.09 -0.31 22.26
N MET A 6 -33.01 -0.79 21.01
CA MET A 6 -31.79 -0.81 20.22
C MET A 6 -32.00 -0.05 18.91
N SER A 7 -31.03 0.76 18.49
CA SER A 7 -31.04 1.37 17.16
C SER A 7 -31.05 0.29 16.08
N SER A 8 -31.95 0.41 15.10
CA SER A 8 -31.94 -0.45 13.92
C SER A 8 -30.84 -0.02 12.93
N LEU A 9 -30.34 -0.97 12.14
CA LEU A 9 -29.61 -0.67 10.92
C LEU A 9 -30.64 -0.63 9.79
N THR A 10 -30.74 0.50 9.10
CA THR A 10 -31.70 0.69 8.01
C THR A 10 -31.26 0.00 6.70
N ALA A 11 -30.02 -0.50 6.63
CA ALA A 11 -29.43 -1.17 5.48
C ALA A 11 -28.55 -2.37 5.91
N SER A 12 -28.26 -3.27 4.96
CA SER A 12 -27.21 -4.28 5.10
C SER A 12 -25.84 -3.60 5.28
N LEU A 13 -24.99 -4.13 6.16
CA LEU A 13 -23.64 -3.66 6.41
C LEU A 13 -22.67 -4.39 5.46
N PRO A 14 -22.09 -3.75 4.42
CA PRO A 14 -21.21 -4.44 3.49
C PRO A 14 -19.99 -5.04 4.19
N LEU A 15 -19.50 -6.18 3.71
CA LEU A 15 -18.33 -6.86 4.28
C LEU A 15 -17.13 -5.91 4.46
N GLY A 16 -16.51 -5.92 5.64
CA GLY A 16 -15.40 -5.05 6.01
C GLY A 16 -15.81 -3.67 6.57
N GLN A 17 -17.10 -3.32 6.52
CA GLN A 17 -17.61 -2.05 7.07
C GLN A 17 -17.93 -2.12 8.55
N THR A 18 -18.05 -0.93 9.15
CA THR A 18 -18.38 -0.75 10.56
C THR A 18 -19.63 0.10 10.74
N ALA A 19 -20.37 -0.12 11.83
CA ALA A 19 -21.50 0.71 12.22
C ALA A 19 -21.60 0.85 13.74
N GLN A 20 -22.04 2.00 14.22
CA GLN A 20 -22.31 2.20 15.65
C GLN A 20 -23.78 1.90 15.96
N LEU A 21 -24.01 1.10 17.00
CA LEU A 21 -25.31 0.85 17.59
C LEU A 21 -25.41 1.55 18.94
N ILE A 22 -26.62 1.97 19.30
CA ILE A 22 -26.93 2.58 20.59
C ILE A 22 -28.04 1.75 21.27
N ALA A 23 -27.82 1.41 22.54
CA ALA A 23 -28.83 0.77 23.39
C ALA A 23 -29.36 1.76 24.43
N THR A 24 -30.68 1.81 24.61
CA THR A 24 -31.36 2.72 25.56
C THR A 24 -32.19 1.93 26.56
N PRO A 25 -31.66 1.67 27.77
CA PRO A 25 -32.40 1.09 28.90
C PRO A 25 -33.59 1.96 29.32
N MET A 26 -34.78 1.37 29.50
CA MET A 26 -35.98 2.09 29.94
C MET A 26 -36.72 1.38 31.10
N ASP A 27 -37.43 2.17 31.91
CA ASP A 27 -38.37 1.68 32.92
C ASP A 27 -39.74 1.30 32.32
N ALA A 28 -40.65 0.79 33.17
CA ALA A 28 -42.01 0.39 32.79
C ALA A 28 -42.86 1.53 32.19
N ARG A 29 -42.46 2.79 32.43
CA ARG A 29 -43.16 4.00 32.01
C ARG A 29 -42.49 4.66 30.80
N GLY A 30 -41.44 4.04 30.24
CA GLY A 30 -40.71 4.54 29.08
C GLY A 30 -39.62 5.57 29.41
N HIS A 31 -39.28 5.80 30.67
CA HIS A 31 -38.18 6.71 31.02
C HIS A 31 -36.82 6.04 30.87
N VAL A 32 -35.86 6.77 30.30
CA VAL A 32 -34.47 6.32 30.16
C VAL A 32 -33.83 6.11 31.54
N LEU A 33 -33.13 5.00 31.70
CA LEU A 33 -32.38 4.66 32.91
C LEU A 33 -30.87 4.91 32.67
N PRO A 34 -30.32 6.07 33.05
CA PRO A 34 -28.89 6.37 32.89
C PRO A 34 -28.01 5.51 33.81
N GLY A 35 -26.72 5.39 33.47
CA GLY A 35 -25.70 4.74 34.31
C GLY A 35 -25.75 3.22 34.35
N ARG A 36 -26.54 2.58 33.47
CA ARG A 36 -26.62 1.11 33.38
C ARG A 36 -25.52 0.56 32.48
N THR A 37 -24.92 -0.55 32.89
CA THR A 37 -23.88 -1.24 32.11
C THR A 37 -24.53 -2.17 31.10
N ILE A 38 -24.20 -2.00 29.82
CA ILE A 38 -24.69 -2.83 28.72
C ILE A 38 -23.65 -3.88 28.35
N ALA A 39 -24.05 -5.14 28.35
CA ALA A 39 -23.28 -6.25 27.80
C ALA A 39 -23.66 -6.45 26.32
N TRP A 40 -22.69 -6.25 25.43
CA TRP A 40 -22.85 -6.47 23.99
C TRP A 40 -22.40 -7.89 23.60
N SER A 41 -23.10 -8.50 22.66
CA SER A 41 -22.76 -9.82 22.12
C SER A 41 -23.23 -9.95 20.68
N SER A 42 -22.56 -10.82 19.91
CA SER A 42 -22.96 -11.23 18.57
C SER A 42 -23.36 -12.69 18.58
N SER A 43 -24.39 -13.06 17.81
CA SER A 43 -24.74 -14.48 17.61
C SER A 43 -23.72 -15.22 16.74
N ASP A 44 -22.96 -14.50 15.90
CA ASP A 44 -21.94 -15.05 15.02
C ASP A 44 -20.81 -14.03 14.82
N SER A 45 -19.72 -14.20 15.56
CA SER A 45 -18.54 -13.35 15.47
C SER A 45 -17.69 -13.60 14.22
N SER A 46 -18.00 -14.62 13.41
CA SER A 46 -17.39 -14.81 12.10
C SER A 46 -18.09 -13.99 11.01
N VAL A 47 -19.28 -13.45 11.30
CA VAL A 47 -20.05 -12.56 10.42
C VAL A 47 -19.98 -11.11 10.89
N ALA A 48 -20.23 -10.83 12.18
CA ALA A 48 -20.11 -9.49 12.73
C ALA A 48 -19.60 -9.52 14.18
N ILE A 49 -18.61 -8.69 14.48
CA ILE A 49 -18.04 -8.47 15.81
C ILE A 49 -18.63 -7.18 16.37
N VAL A 50 -18.89 -7.11 17.68
CA VAL A 50 -19.27 -5.88 18.37
C VAL A 50 -18.28 -5.58 19.50
N SER A 51 -17.77 -4.36 19.55
CA SER A 51 -16.81 -3.89 20.56
C SER A 51 -17.29 -2.63 21.27
N THR A 52 -16.91 -2.47 22.52
CA THR A 52 -17.09 -1.23 23.30
C THR A 52 -15.78 -0.48 23.53
N ALA A 53 -14.65 -1.05 23.08
CA ALA A 53 -13.33 -0.47 23.28
C ALA A 53 -13.20 0.86 22.53
N GLY A 54 -12.69 1.89 23.20
CA GLY A 54 -12.46 3.22 22.61
C GLY A 54 -13.70 4.10 22.46
N LEU A 55 -14.90 3.65 22.88
CA LEU A 55 -16.12 4.47 22.84
C LEU A 55 -16.28 5.30 24.12
N ALA A 56 -16.74 6.54 23.96
CA ALA A 56 -17.02 7.46 25.07
C ALA A 56 -18.20 7.03 25.96
N SER A 57 -19.04 6.10 25.51
CA SER A 57 -20.22 5.61 26.23
C SER A 57 -20.35 4.09 26.18
N ASN A 58 -20.64 3.48 27.33
CA ASN A 58 -20.93 2.05 27.45
C ASN A 58 -22.31 1.65 26.85
N THR A 59 -23.15 2.62 26.50
CA THR A 59 -24.41 2.40 25.79
C THR A 59 -24.24 2.30 24.27
N SER A 60 -23.02 2.52 23.76
CA SER A 60 -22.68 2.33 22.36
C SER A 60 -21.95 1.02 22.13
N GLY A 61 -22.23 0.36 21.00
CA GLY A 61 -21.49 -0.79 20.50
C GLY A 61 -21.03 -0.54 19.07
N PHE A 62 -19.75 -0.73 18.80
CA PHE A 62 -19.17 -0.56 17.46
C PHE A 62 -19.11 -1.93 16.78
N VAL A 63 -19.92 -2.11 15.74
CA VAL A 63 -20.03 -3.35 14.98
C VAL A 63 -19.05 -3.31 13.81
N THR A 64 -18.29 -4.38 13.61
CA THR A 64 -17.44 -4.61 12.44
C THR A 64 -17.94 -5.85 11.71
N SER A 65 -18.24 -5.74 10.42
CA SER A 65 -18.55 -6.89 9.58
C SER A 65 -17.27 -7.63 9.16
N VAL A 66 -17.26 -8.94 9.33
CA VAL A 66 -16.07 -9.79 9.15
C VAL A 66 -16.31 -11.00 8.24
N GLY A 67 -17.57 -11.36 7.98
CA GLY A 67 -17.94 -12.43 7.05
C GLY A 67 -19.35 -12.22 6.50
N LEU A 68 -19.61 -12.77 5.31
CA LEU A 68 -20.93 -12.68 4.68
C LEU A 68 -21.97 -13.47 5.47
N GLY A 69 -23.22 -12.99 5.49
CA GLY A 69 -24.33 -13.68 6.15
C GLY A 69 -25.07 -12.75 7.11
N THR A 70 -25.65 -13.30 8.17
CA THR A 70 -26.41 -12.50 9.14
C THR A 70 -26.00 -12.83 10.56
N ALA A 71 -25.78 -11.80 11.38
CA ALA A 71 -25.55 -11.94 12.83
C ALA A 71 -26.54 -11.07 13.61
N THR A 72 -27.08 -11.60 14.70
CA THR A 72 -27.90 -10.82 15.63
C THR A 72 -27.00 -10.20 16.69
N ILE A 73 -26.97 -8.88 16.76
CA ILE A 73 -26.29 -8.16 17.84
C ILE A 73 -27.27 -7.94 18.99
N SER A 74 -26.84 -8.26 20.20
CA SER A 74 -27.62 -8.19 21.43
C SER A 74 -27.00 -7.25 22.45
N ALA A 75 -27.81 -6.37 23.03
CA ALA A 75 -27.47 -5.50 24.15
C ALA A 75 -28.29 -5.94 25.36
N ALA A 76 -27.62 -6.42 26.41
CA ALA A 76 -28.26 -6.94 27.60
C ALA A 76 -27.87 -6.15 28.86
N THR A 77 -28.83 -5.95 29.76
CA THR A 77 -28.61 -5.38 31.10
C THR A 77 -29.72 -5.86 32.03
N GLU A 78 -29.37 -6.23 33.26
CA GLU A 78 -30.34 -6.57 34.33
C GLU A 78 -31.42 -7.58 33.90
N GLY A 79 -31.04 -8.59 33.10
CA GLY A 79 -31.96 -9.64 32.62
C GLY A 79 -32.88 -9.21 31.47
N LYS A 80 -32.75 -7.98 30.95
CA LYS A 80 -33.46 -7.48 29.77
C LYS A 80 -32.50 -7.41 28.58
N ARG A 81 -33.04 -7.56 27.36
CA ARG A 81 -32.24 -7.57 26.12
C ARG A 81 -32.97 -6.87 24.98
N GLY A 82 -32.21 -6.07 24.22
CA GLY A 82 -32.59 -5.53 22.92
C GLY A 82 -31.73 -6.20 21.85
N THR A 83 -32.25 -6.36 20.64
CA THR A 83 -31.54 -7.03 19.55
C THR A 83 -31.77 -6.34 18.21
N THR A 84 -30.77 -6.39 17.34
CA THR A 84 -30.86 -5.96 15.93
C THR A 84 -30.18 -6.99 15.05
N LEU A 85 -30.73 -7.18 13.84
CA LEU A 85 -30.13 -8.06 12.84
C LEU A 85 -29.12 -7.25 12.01
N VAL A 86 -27.88 -7.72 11.96
CA VAL A 86 -26.86 -7.24 11.03
C VAL A 86 -26.83 -8.21 9.85
N SER A 87 -27.17 -7.72 8.67
CA SER A 87 -27.01 -8.48 7.42
C SER A 87 -25.75 -8.00 6.72
N VAL A 88 -24.76 -8.87 6.60
CA VAL A 88 -23.50 -8.61 5.91
C VAL A 88 -23.58 -9.09 4.47
N THR A 89 -23.49 -8.16 3.54
CA THR A 89 -23.57 -8.41 2.10
C THR A 89 -22.23 -8.16 1.44
N GLN A 90 -22.01 -8.81 0.29
CA GLN A 90 -20.89 -8.44 -0.57
C GLN A 90 -21.12 -7.01 -1.05
N PRO A 91 -20.09 -6.14 -1.08
CA PRO A 91 -20.18 -4.90 -1.82
C PRO A 91 -20.63 -5.19 -3.26
N ALA A 92 -21.53 -4.37 -3.82
CA ALA A 92 -21.95 -4.54 -5.20
C ALA A 92 -20.72 -4.44 -6.12
N ALA A 93 -20.54 -5.42 -7.01
CA ALA A 93 -19.49 -5.34 -8.02
C ALA A 93 -19.84 -4.20 -8.98
N GLY A 94 -18.95 -3.21 -9.11
CA GLY A 94 -19.16 -2.12 -10.07
C GLY A 94 -19.03 -2.58 -11.52
N VAL A 95 -19.38 -1.68 -12.43
CA VAL A 95 -19.33 -1.91 -13.87
C VAL A 95 -17.90 -1.78 -14.37
N SER A 96 -17.51 -2.63 -15.32
CA SER A 96 -16.26 -2.49 -16.05
C SER A 96 -16.46 -1.60 -17.28
N HIS A 97 -15.69 -0.54 -17.35
CA HIS A 97 -15.57 0.34 -18.51
C HIS A 97 -14.22 0.10 -19.19
N TYR A 98 -14.10 0.41 -20.48
CA TYR A 98 -12.92 0.09 -21.28
C TYR A 98 -12.29 1.34 -21.87
N VAL A 99 -10.97 1.38 -21.85
CA VAL A 99 -10.14 2.44 -22.44
C VAL A 99 -9.22 1.81 -23.47
N ASP A 100 -9.12 2.41 -24.65
CA ASP A 100 -8.24 1.97 -25.73
C ASP A 100 -7.64 3.18 -26.46
N ALA A 101 -6.32 3.32 -26.43
CA ALA A 101 -5.62 4.48 -26.99
C ALA A 101 -5.87 4.70 -28.50
N VAL A 102 -6.15 3.62 -29.25
CA VAL A 102 -6.23 3.64 -30.72
C VAL A 102 -7.67 3.50 -31.20
N ALA A 103 -8.41 2.54 -30.66
CA ALA A 103 -9.79 2.25 -31.07
C ALA A 103 -10.84 3.10 -30.31
N GLY A 104 -10.44 3.75 -29.22
CA GLY A 104 -11.35 4.48 -28.36
C GLY A 104 -11.72 5.88 -28.87
N ASN A 105 -12.79 6.42 -28.28
CA ASN A 105 -13.20 7.82 -28.40
C ASN A 105 -13.87 8.23 -27.09
N ASP A 106 -13.49 9.37 -26.49
CA ASP A 106 -14.05 9.82 -25.22
C ASP A 106 -15.53 10.25 -25.30
N THR A 107 -16.13 10.28 -26.50
CA THR A 107 -17.59 10.40 -26.66
C THR A 107 -18.32 9.06 -26.59
N ASN A 108 -17.59 7.93 -26.53
CA ASN A 108 -18.17 6.60 -26.45
C ASN A 108 -18.73 6.30 -25.05
N PRO A 109 -19.60 5.28 -24.90
CA PRO A 109 -20.14 4.90 -23.59
C PRO A 109 -19.17 4.14 -22.68
N GLY A 110 -17.91 3.91 -23.08
CA GLY A 110 -16.93 3.16 -22.26
C GLY A 110 -17.15 1.65 -22.27
N THR A 111 -17.89 1.10 -23.22
CA THR A 111 -18.09 -0.36 -23.35
C THR A 111 -16.92 -1.02 -24.08
N SER A 112 -16.74 -2.34 -23.97
CA SER A 112 -15.68 -3.05 -24.71
C SER A 112 -15.76 -2.91 -26.23
N ALA A 113 -16.96 -2.73 -26.79
CA ALA A 113 -17.18 -2.51 -28.22
C ALA A 113 -17.05 -1.04 -28.66
N ALA A 114 -17.15 -0.11 -27.71
CA ALA A 114 -17.00 1.32 -27.92
C ALA A 114 -16.28 1.91 -26.69
N PRO A 115 -14.96 1.72 -26.59
CA PRO A 115 -14.17 2.14 -25.44
C PRO A 115 -13.93 3.65 -25.46
N TRP A 116 -13.63 4.21 -24.29
CA TRP A 116 -13.04 5.55 -24.19
C TRP A 116 -11.64 5.55 -24.79
N GLN A 117 -11.14 6.72 -25.18
CA GLN A 117 -9.80 6.85 -25.74
C GLN A 117 -8.74 7.09 -24.66
N THR A 118 -9.05 7.94 -23.68
CA THR A 118 -8.07 8.40 -22.70
C THR A 118 -8.34 7.84 -21.31
N ILE A 119 -7.24 7.57 -20.59
CA ILE A 119 -7.33 7.19 -19.17
C ILE A 119 -7.78 8.39 -18.34
N GLN A 120 -7.41 9.61 -18.75
CA GLN A 120 -7.89 10.83 -18.07
C GLN A 120 -9.42 10.92 -18.11
N HIS A 121 -10.05 10.66 -19.25
CA HIS A 121 -11.51 10.65 -19.32
C HIS A 121 -12.10 9.62 -18.35
N ALA A 122 -11.54 8.41 -18.28
CA ALA A 122 -11.95 7.41 -17.31
C ALA A 122 -11.80 7.95 -15.87
N ALA A 123 -10.65 8.52 -15.51
CA ALA A 123 -10.43 9.11 -14.18
C ALA A 123 -11.43 10.23 -13.82
N ASP A 124 -11.89 10.99 -14.82
CA ASP A 124 -12.84 12.10 -14.65
C ASP A 124 -14.29 11.64 -14.50
N VAL A 125 -14.67 10.48 -15.06
CA VAL A 125 -16.10 10.07 -15.15
C VAL A 125 -16.44 8.80 -14.39
N LEU A 126 -15.45 7.97 -14.03
CA LEU A 126 -15.69 6.67 -13.42
C LEU A 126 -16.47 6.80 -12.09
N PRO A 127 -17.61 6.12 -11.94
CA PRO A 127 -18.35 6.08 -10.68
C PRO A 127 -17.58 5.35 -9.57
N PRO A 128 -17.76 5.72 -8.29
CA PRO A 128 -17.28 4.92 -7.17
C PRO A 128 -17.75 3.46 -7.28
N GLY A 129 -16.82 2.51 -7.15
CA GLY A 129 -17.06 1.07 -7.25
C GLY A 129 -16.80 0.48 -8.62
N ASP A 130 -16.79 1.32 -9.67
CA ASP A 130 -16.55 0.88 -11.03
C ASP A 130 -15.05 0.72 -11.33
N THR A 131 -14.75 -0.02 -12.39
CA THR A 131 -13.38 -0.28 -12.85
C THR A 131 -13.19 0.19 -14.28
N ALA A 132 -12.14 0.95 -14.56
CA ALA A 132 -11.64 1.17 -15.90
C ALA A 132 -10.59 0.09 -16.25
N ILE A 133 -10.92 -0.73 -17.24
CA ILE A 133 -10.04 -1.72 -17.86
C ILE A 133 -9.32 -1.04 -19.04
N VAL A 134 -8.02 -0.86 -18.90
CA VAL A 134 -7.21 -0.15 -19.87
C VAL A 134 -6.51 -1.14 -20.79
N ASN A 135 -6.90 -1.17 -22.06
CA ASN A 135 -6.30 -2.06 -23.05
C ASN A 135 -4.84 -1.69 -23.31
N ASP A 136 -4.09 -2.66 -23.85
CA ASP A 136 -2.71 -2.44 -24.26
C ASP A 136 -2.57 -1.25 -25.21
N GLY A 137 -1.56 -0.44 -24.97
CA GLY A 137 -1.36 0.79 -25.70
C GLY A 137 -0.49 1.77 -24.95
N VAL A 138 -0.08 2.84 -25.63
CA VAL A 138 0.69 3.93 -25.05
C VAL A 138 -0.24 5.11 -24.80
N TYR A 139 -0.37 5.49 -23.55
CA TYR A 139 -1.20 6.58 -23.07
C TYR A 139 -0.28 7.72 -22.60
N THR A 140 -0.61 8.93 -23.02
CA THR A 140 0.23 10.11 -22.77
C THR A 140 -0.64 11.30 -22.42
N GLY A 141 -0.08 12.27 -21.68
CA GLY A 141 -0.80 13.48 -21.26
C GLY A 141 0.05 14.75 -21.39
N ALA A 142 -0.27 15.76 -20.59
CA ALA A 142 0.44 17.03 -20.52
C ALA A 142 0.47 17.50 -19.06
N GLY A 143 1.64 17.88 -18.55
CA GLY A 143 1.82 18.08 -17.11
C GLY A 143 1.86 16.71 -16.41
N ASN A 144 0.69 16.16 -16.07
CA ASN A 144 0.55 14.78 -15.61
C ASN A 144 0.04 13.91 -16.77
N VAL A 145 0.36 12.61 -16.80
CA VAL A 145 -0.26 11.71 -17.79
C VAL A 145 -1.72 11.40 -17.40
N VAL A 146 -1.95 11.15 -16.12
CA VAL A 146 -3.29 10.97 -15.53
C VAL A 146 -3.34 11.67 -14.16
N THR A 147 -4.40 12.41 -13.88
CA THR A 147 -4.76 12.89 -12.55
C THR A 147 -6.09 12.26 -12.12
N ILE A 148 -6.08 11.57 -10.98
CA ILE A 148 -7.23 10.92 -10.36
C ILE A 148 -7.66 11.72 -9.13
N ALA A 149 -8.52 12.72 -9.35
CA ALA A 149 -9.08 13.54 -8.28
C ALA A 149 -10.39 12.99 -7.69
N ARG A 150 -11.02 12.03 -8.37
CA ARG A 150 -12.27 11.43 -7.90
C ARG A 150 -12.00 10.36 -6.86
N SER A 151 -12.72 10.44 -5.76
CA SER A 151 -12.70 9.42 -4.72
C SER A 151 -13.73 8.32 -4.99
N GLY A 152 -13.36 7.09 -4.66
CA GLY A 152 -14.30 6.02 -4.37
C GLY A 152 -14.93 6.19 -2.98
N ALA A 153 -15.38 5.07 -2.42
CA ALA A 153 -15.86 4.97 -1.05
C ALA A 153 -15.32 3.68 -0.39
N PRO A 154 -15.37 3.53 0.94
CA PRO A 154 -14.90 2.34 1.66
C PRO A 154 -15.33 0.99 1.10
N ASN A 155 -16.48 0.93 0.43
CA ASN A 155 -17.10 -0.24 -0.16
C ASN A 155 -17.30 -0.13 -1.69
N ALA A 156 -16.78 0.92 -2.31
CA ALA A 156 -16.97 1.24 -3.72
C ALA A 156 -15.69 1.93 -4.22
N TRP A 157 -14.60 1.18 -4.24
CA TRP A 157 -13.30 1.68 -4.68
C TRP A 157 -13.35 2.02 -6.16
N LEU A 158 -12.71 3.12 -6.53
CA LEU A 158 -12.50 3.49 -7.92
C LEU A 158 -11.24 2.76 -8.40
N VAL A 159 -11.35 1.94 -9.44
CA VAL A 159 -10.23 1.08 -9.89
C VAL A 159 -9.82 1.44 -11.32
N LEU A 160 -8.55 1.78 -11.52
CA LEU A 160 -7.92 1.81 -12.84
C LEU A 160 -7.00 0.59 -12.95
N ARG A 161 -7.22 -0.25 -13.96
CA ARG A 161 -6.48 -1.50 -14.11
C ARG A 161 -6.12 -1.77 -15.56
N ALA A 162 -4.86 -2.10 -15.82
CA ALA A 162 -4.43 -2.61 -17.12
C ALA A 162 -5.11 -3.95 -17.44
N ALA A 163 -5.59 -4.11 -18.67
CA ALA A 163 -6.22 -5.36 -19.13
C ALA A 163 -5.25 -6.55 -19.08
N ARG A 164 -3.97 -6.28 -19.34
CA ARG A 164 -2.84 -7.16 -19.11
C ARG A 164 -1.77 -6.39 -18.33
N PRO A 165 -1.21 -6.93 -17.23
CA PRO A 165 -0.11 -6.30 -16.53
C PRO A 165 1.04 -5.94 -17.48
N GLY A 166 1.49 -4.69 -17.44
CA GLY A 166 2.51 -4.11 -18.33
C GLY A 166 2.04 -3.78 -19.76
N GLY A 167 0.80 -4.12 -20.13
CA GLY A 167 0.28 -3.88 -21.48
C GLY A 167 -0.14 -2.42 -21.72
N ALA A 168 -0.70 -1.77 -20.71
CA ALA A 168 -1.06 -0.35 -20.75
C ALA A 168 0.11 0.50 -20.22
N VAL A 169 0.72 1.27 -21.11
CA VAL A 169 1.89 2.10 -20.83
C VAL A 169 1.47 3.54 -20.57
N ILE A 170 1.83 4.06 -19.40
CA ILE A 170 1.74 5.47 -19.02
C ILE A 170 3.09 6.12 -19.34
N ASP A 171 3.16 6.87 -20.43
CA ASP A 171 4.43 7.40 -20.94
C ASP A 171 4.50 8.93 -20.80
N GLY A 172 5.47 9.39 -20.00
CA GLY A 172 5.75 10.82 -19.78
C GLY A 172 6.48 11.51 -20.92
N ARG A 173 6.69 10.84 -22.06
CA ARG A 173 7.33 11.34 -23.29
C ARG A 173 8.70 11.98 -23.01
N ASN A 174 9.59 11.21 -22.40
CA ASN A 174 10.96 11.61 -22.05
C ASN A 174 11.01 12.91 -21.23
N ALA A 175 10.41 12.86 -20.05
CA ALA A 175 10.36 13.95 -19.09
C ALA A 175 9.59 15.19 -19.54
N THR A 176 8.63 15.02 -20.48
CA THR A 176 7.66 16.09 -20.82
C THR A 176 6.58 16.21 -19.75
N SER A 177 6.07 15.07 -19.26
CA SER A 177 5.16 15.05 -18.11
C SER A 177 5.94 14.95 -16.80
N THR A 178 5.56 15.78 -15.82
CA THR A 178 6.05 15.75 -14.44
C THR A 178 5.79 14.39 -13.79
N THR A 179 4.54 13.96 -13.85
CA THR A 179 4.03 12.78 -13.15
C THR A 179 3.37 11.82 -14.14
N GLY A 180 3.52 10.51 -13.90
CA GLY A 180 2.76 9.50 -14.62
C GLY A 180 1.31 9.52 -14.16
N ILE A 181 1.06 9.06 -12.94
CA ILE A 181 -0.27 9.05 -12.33
C ILE A 181 -0.25 9.84 -11.03
N GLU A 182 -1.01 10.92 -10.96
CA GLU A 182 -1.27 11.67 -9.73
C GLU A 182 -2.61 11.22 -9.13
N ILE A 183 -2.65 10.93 -7.83
CA ILE A 183 -3.81 10.43 -7.11
C ILE A 183 -4.05 11.38 -5.94
N THR A 184 -5.10 12.19 -6.05
CA THR A 184 -5.58 13.08 -4.97
C THR A 184 -6.91 12.61 -4.38
N GLY A 185 -7.57 11.64 -5.02
CA GLY A 185 -8.78 10.98 -4.52
C GLY A 185 -8.49 9.89 -3.49
N SER A 186 -9.54 9.51 -2.75
CA SER A 186 -9.51 8.44 -1.73
C SER A 186 -10.18 7.15 -2.22
N TYR A 187 -9.86 5.99 -1.66
CA TYR A 187 -10.43 4.69 -2.07
C TYR A 187 -10.17 4.40 -3.55
N VAL A 188 -8.92 4.57 -3.98
CA VAL A 188 -8.46 4.42 -5.36
C VAL A 188 -7.49 3.24 -5.46
N ARG A 189 -7.66 2.40 -6.48
CA ARG A 189 -6.69 1.35 -6.83
C ARG A 189 -6.14 1.56 -8.25
N VAL A 190 -4.82 1.57 -8.38
CA VAL A 190 -4.10 1.64 -9.65
C VAL A 190 -3.29 0.36 -9.83
N GLU A 191 -3.66 -0.43 -10.84
CA GLU A 191 -3.18 -1.80 -10.98
C GLU A 191 -2.64 -2.16 -12.38
N GLY A 192 -1.42 -2.72 -12.43
CA GLY A 192 -0.93 -3.42 -13.62
C GLY A 192 -0.31 -2.56 -14.71
N PHE A 193 -0.06 -1.26 -14.49
CA PHE A 193 0.48 -0.37 -15.53
C PHE A 193 2.02 -0.49 -15.67
N ASP A 194 2.53 -0.27 -16.89
CA ASP A 194 3.92 0.15 -17.11
C ASP A 194 3.92 1.70 -17.02
N VAL A 195 4.70 2.28 -16.11
CA VAL A 195 4.80 3.73 -15.90
C VAL A 195 6.23 4.18 -16.10
N ARG A 196 6.46 5.06 -17.08
CA ARG A 196 7.82 5.42 -17.48
C ARG A 196 8.02 6.79 -18.09
N ASN A 197 9.29 7.17 -18.23
CA ASN A 197 9.75 8.37 -18.94
C ASN A 197 9.15 9.68 -18.41
N THR A 198 8.82 9.76 -17.12
CA THR A 198 8.32 10.97 -16.47
C THR A 198 9.49 11.82 -15.95
N LEU A 199 9.24 13.10 -15.69
CA LEU A 199 10.28 14.04 -15.26
C LEU A 199 10.63 13.88 -13.78
N ARG A 200 9.64 13.58 -12.92
CA ARG A 200 9.83 13.60 -11.47
C ARG A 200 9.15 12.45 -10.74
N TYR A 201 7.89 12.16 -11.05
CA TYR A 201 7.10 11.18 -10.32
C TYR A 201 6.63 10.06 -11.24
N GLY A 202 6.78 8.80 -10.84
CA GLY A 202 6.08 7.69 -11.50
C GLY A 202 4.59 7.76 -11.15
N ILE A 203 4.30 7.48 -9.88
CA ILE A 203 2.97 7.59 -9.28
C ILE A 203 3.07 8.49 -8.05
N ASP A 204 2.23 9.50 -7.95
CA ASP A 204 2.15 10.43 -6.84
C ASP A 204 0.83 10.21 -6.09
N ALA A 205 0.89 9.69 -4.87
CA ALA A 205 -0.27 9.53 -4.00
C ALA A 205 -0.20 10.56 -2.88
N GLU A 206 -0.93 11.65 -3.04
CA GLU A 206 -0.91 12.81 -2.15
C GLU A 206 -2.33 13.23 -1.76
N LEU A 207 -2.49 13.84 -0.58
CA LEU A 207 -3.73 14.51 -0.12
C LEU A 207 -4.96 13.60 0.10
N GLY A 208 -4.94 12.36 -0.38
CA GLY A 208 -6.02 11.39 -0.33
C GLY A 208 -6.16 10.62 0.99
N HIS A 209 -6.63 9.38 0.87
CA HIS A 209 -6.47 8.26 1.83
C HIS A 209 -7.03 6.97 1.27
N ASP A 210 -6.57 5.83 1.78
CA ASP A 210 -7.03 4.50 1.35
C ASP A 210 -6.75 4.28 -0.14
N VAL A 211 -5.48 4.32 -0.52
CA VAL A 211 -5.00 4.13 -1.90
C VAL A 211 -4.25 2.80 -2.01
N VAL A 212 -4.36 2.14 -3.16
CA VAL A 212 -3.57 0.93 -3.46
C VAL A 212 -2.86 1.07 -4.80
N VAL A 213 -1.53 1.00 -4.78
CA VAL A 213 -0.65 0.97 -5.95
C VAL A 213 -0.14 -0.46 -6.10
N SER A 214 -0.66 -1.20 -7.09
CA SER A 214 -0.43 -2.65 -7.19
C SER A 214 0.05 -3.13 -8.55
N GLN A 215 0.96 -4.10 -8.60
CA GLN A 215 1.33 -4.82 -9.84
C GLN A 215 1.84 -3.92 -10.98
N ASN A 216 2.30 -2.70 -10.69
CA ASN A 216 2.84 -1.80 -11.69
C ASN A 216 4.33 -2.09 -11.92
N VAL A 217 4.80 -1.80 -13.13
CA VAL A 217 6.23 -1.68 -13.43
C VAL A 217 6.52 -0.20 -13.55
N ILE A 218 7.34 0.35 -12.65
CA ILE A 218 7.64 1.78 -12.58
C ILE A 218 9.13 1.97 -12.84
N HIS A 219 9.47 2.63 -13.94
CA HIS A 219 10.86 2.73 -14.36
C HIS A 219 11.19 3.93 -15.23
N ASP A 220 12.47 4.20 -15.43
CA ASP A 220 12.94 5.34 -16.23
C ASP A 220 12.32 6.68 -15.81
N VAL A 221 12.16 6.87 -14.50
CA VAL A 221 11.62 8.10 -13.91
C VAL A 221 12.77 9.08 -13.68
N GLY A 222 12.62 10.28 -14.23
CA GLY A 222 13.50 11.43 -14.03
C GLY A 222 14.90 11.28 -14.61
N ARG A 223 15.08 10.50 -15.68
CA ARG A 223 16.34 10.27 -16.41
C ARG A 223 16.90 11.52 -17.12
N ILE A 224 17.07 12.60 -16.39
CA ILE A 224 17.50 13.93 -16.84
C ILE A 224 18.79 14.35 -16.12
N CYS A 225 19.58 15.22 -16.75
CA CYS A 225 20.72 15.86 -16.09
C CYS A 225 20.24 17.11 -15.35
N THR A 226 20.13 17.05 -14.03
CA THR A 226 19.64 18.17 -13.22
C THR A 226 20.39 18.29 -11.89
N ASP A 227 20.56 19.53 -11.45
CA ASP A 227 21.12 19.87 -10.14
C ASP A 227 20.03 20.20 -9.11
N SER A 228 18.75 19.93 -9.44
CA SER A 228 17.64 20.17 -8.52
C SER A 228 17.84 19.47 -7.19
N LYS A 229 17.55 20.19 -6.09
CA LYS A 229 17.50 19.61 -4.76
C LYS A 229 16.29 18.69 -4.58
N ASP A 230 15.26 18.85 -5.41
CA ASP A 230 14.02 18.11 -5.29
C ASP A 230 14.21 16.68 -5.78
N GLY A 231 13.68 15.72 -5.02
CA GLY A 231 13.82 14.30 -5.32
C GLY A 231 12.99 13.86 -6.51
N ILE A 232 13.51 12.87 -7.24
CA ILE A 232 12.79 12.10 -8.24
C ILE A 232 12.31 10.82 -7.58
N VAL A 233 11.04 10.51 -7.73
CA VAL A 233 10.38 9.48 -6.94
C VAL A 233 9.58 8.52 -7.82
N GLY A 234 9.76 7.22 -7.63
CA GLY A 234 8.95 6.19 -8.30
C GLY A 234 7.50 6.23 -7.82
N VAL A 235 7.29 6.06 -6.51
CA VAL A 235 6.01 6.23 -5.83
C VAL A 235 6.15 7.24 -4.69
N ASP A 236 5.52 8.40 -4.82
CA ASP A 236 5.43 9.37 -3.73
C ASP A 236 4.27 8.99 -2.81
N ALA A 237 4.57 8.78 -1.54
CA ALA A 237 3.64 8.29 -0.52
C ALA A 237 3.41 9.39 0.52
N TYR A 238 2.51 10.31 0.19
CA TYR A 238 2.04 11.42 1.01
C TYR A 238 0.58 11.21 1.44
N ASP A 239 0.27 9.96 1.82
CA ASP A 239 -1.09 9.53 2.12
C ASP A 239 -1.15 8.51 3.27
N ARG A 240 -2.29 8.44 3.97
CA ARG A 240 -2.59 7.45 5.02
C ARG A 240 -3.39 6.27 4.47
N ASN A 241 -3.26 5.11 5.11
CA ASN A 241 -3.89 3.85 4.66
C ASN A 241 -3.46 3.46 3.23
N LEU A 242 -2.21 3.70 2.87
CA LEU A 242 -1.66 3.41 1.55
C LEU A 242 -1.05 2.02 1.49
N VAL A 243 -1.37 1.25 0.45
CA VAL A 243 -0.71 -0.03 0.15
C VAL A 243 0.04 0.06 -1.16
N ILE A 244 1.34 -0.18 -1.12
CA ILE A 244 2.22 -0.30 -2.29
C ILE A 244 2.63 -1.76 -2.39
N GLU A 245 2.05 -2.50 -3.33
CA GLU A 245 2.23 -3.95 -3.37
C GLU A 245 2.53 -4.55 -4.73
N ARG A 246 3.40 -5.58 -4.75
CA ARG A 246 3.63 -6.39 -5.95
C ARG A 246 4.11 -5.59 -7.17
N ASN A 247 4.65 -4.39 -6.94
CA ASN A 247 5.22 -3.58 -8.00
C ASN A 247 6.67 -4.01 -8.28
N VAL A 248 7.11 -3.75 -9.50
CA VAL A 248 8.51 -3.83 -9.88
C VAL A 248 8.99 -2.39 -10.11
N ILE A 249 9.91 -1.90 -9.28
CA ILE A 249 10.35 -0.49 -9.32
C ILE A 249 11.86 -0.45 -9.52
N HIS A 250 12.30 0.13 -10.63
CA HIS A 250 13.70 0.15 -11.03
C HIS A 250 14.05 1.39 -11.85
N ASP A 251 15.35 1.65 -12.06
CA ASP A 251 15.81 2.76 -12.92
C ASP A 251 15.20 4.13 -12.53
N ILE A 252 15.07 4.37 -11.23
CA ILE A 252 14.57 5.64 -10.69
C ILE A 252 15.75 6.57 -10.40
N GLY A 253 15.69 7.79 -10.91
CA GLY A 253 16.58 8.88 -10.54
C GLY A 253 17.24 9.60 -11.71
N ARG A 254 17.78 10.78 -11.38
CA ARG A 254 18.52 11.65 -12.32
C ARG A 254 19.81 11.03 -12.80
N LEU A 255 20.34 11.58 -13.89
CA LEU A 255 21.62 11.16 -14.43
C LEU A 255 22.78 11.64 -13.54
N GLY A 256 23.72 10.73 -13.29
CA GLY A 256 24.97 11.01 -12.60
C GLY A 256 26.08 11.52 -13.52
N ALA A 257 27.23 11.83 -12.93
CA ALA A 257 28.39 12.31 -13.69
C ALA A 257 28.85 11.29 -14.74
N GLY A 258 28.92 11.72 -16.01
CA GLY A 258 29.32 10.90 -17.16
C GLY A 258 28.18 10.13 -17.83
N GLU A 259 27.03 9.95 -17.17
CA GLU A 259 25.88 9.28 -17.73
C GLU A 259 25.25 10.14 -18.83
N GLN A 260 25.21 9.63 -20.06
CA GLN A 260 24.70 10.36 -21.24
C GLN A 260 25.31 11.77 -21.41
N GLY A 261 26.56 11.95 -20.99
CA GLY A 261 27.25 13.24 -21.03
C GLY A 261 26.85 14.23 -19.93
N CYS A 262 26.08 13.80 -18.93
CA CYS A 262 25.70 14.64 -17.80
C CYS A 262 26.92 15.05 -16.95
N GLN A 263 26.93 16.31 -16.53
CA GLN A 263 27.99 16.92 -15.71
C GLN A 263 27.33 17.71 -14.57
N PRO A 264 26.79 17.03 -13.54
CA PRO A 264 26.14 17.71 -12.42
C PRO A 264 27.16 18.56 -11.64
N THR A 265 26.72 19.71 -11.14
CA THR A 265 27.56 20.63 -10.35
C THR A 265 27.49 20.37 -8.85
N ASN A 266 26.60 19.48 -8.42
CA ASN A 266 26.47 19.03 -7.05
C ASN A 266 26.41 17.50 -6.92
N THR A 267 26.16 17.01 -5.70
CA THR A 267 26.10 15.57 -5.39
C THR A 267 24.69 15.05 -5.15
N TYR A 268 23.63 15.83 -5.43
CA TYR A 268 22.25 15.40 -5.15
C TYR A 268 21.85 14.15 -5.95
N TRP A 269 22.39 14.00 -7.16
CA TRP A 269 22.26 12.79 -7.97
C TRP A 269 22.72 11.51 -7.26
N GLN A 270 23.51 11.60 -6.19
CA GLN A 270 23.95 10.43 -5.45
C GLN A 270 22.90 9.90 -4.47
N ASN A 271 21.88 10.71 -4.09
CA ASN A 271 21.06 10.39 -2.93
C ASN A 271 19.68 11.02 -2.76
N HIS A 272 19.29 11.97 -3.61
CA HIS A 272 17.99 12.63 -3.48
C HIS A 272 16.86 11.90 -4.20
N ASP A 273 17.12 10.73 -4.81
CA ASP A 273 16.09 9.99 -5.55
C ASP A 273 15.63 8.75 -4.81
N HIS A 274 14.39 8.34 -5.06
CA HIS A 274 13.73 7.33 -4.23
C HIS A 274 12.79 6.44 -5.04
N ALA A 275 12.87 5.12 -4.92
CA ALA A 275 11.84 4.28 -5.52
C ALA A 275 10.48 4.47 -4.82
N VAL A 276 10.47 4.52 -3.48
CA VAL A 276 9.32 4.97 -2.68
C VAL A 276 9.78 6.05 -1.71
N TYR A 277 9.06 7.16 -1.65
CA TYR A 277 9.27 8.20 -0.66
C TYR A 277 8.05 8.30 0.26
N HIS A 278 8.19 7.87 1.52
CA HIS A 278 7.15 8.00 2.54
C HIS A 278 7.39 9.27 3.35
N GLY A 279 6.72 10.34 2.92
CA GLY A 279 6.78 11.64 3.57
C GLY A 279 5.98 11.66 4.87
N VAL A 280 4.66 11.58 4.70
CA VAL A 280 3.65 11.65 5.75
C VAL A 280 2.61 10.55 5.57
N GLY A 281 1.73 10.41 6.56
CA GLY A 281 0.62 9.47 6.52
C GLY A 281 0.86 8.20 7.33
N ASP A 282 -0.14 7.82 8.09
CA ASP A 282 -0.12 6.64 8.96
C ASP A 282 -0.59 5.39 8.21
N ASN A 283 -0.26 4.22 8.76
CA ASN A 283 -0.77 2.93 8.28
C ASN A 283 -0.41 2.66 6.80
N VAL A 284 0.88 2.84 6.46
CA VAL A 284 1.40 2.57 5.12
C VAL A 284 2.02 1.18 5.06
N VAL A 285 1.66 0.40 4.04
CA VAL A 285 2.15 -0.98 3.84
C VAL A 285 2.85 -1.09 2.49
N ILE A 286 4.14 -1.40 2.51
CA ILE A 286 4.97 -1.64 1.33
C ILE A 286 5.31 -3.12 1.31
N ARG A 287 4.66 -3.92 0.45
CA ARG A 287 4.79 -5.39 0.47
C ARG A 287 4.97 -6.07 -0.88
N ASN A 288 5.66 -7.20 -0.92
CA ASN A 288 5.81 -8.02 -2.13
C ASN A 288 6.40 -7.27 -3.34
N ASN A 289 7.04 -6.12 -3.15
CA ASN A 289 7.64 -5.38 -4.26
C ASN A 289 9.06 -5.86 -4.55
N VAL A 290 9.48 -5.67 -5.79
CA VAL A 290 10.84 -5.95 -6.27
C VAL A 290 11.49 -4.62 -6.65
N PHE A 291 12.65 -4.35 -6.06
CA PHE A 291 13.43 -3.13 -6.27
C PHE A 291 14.80 -3.49 -6.83
N TYR A 292 15.20 -2.90 -7.95
CA TYR A 292 16.54 -3.10 -8.49
C TYR A 292 17.03 -1.89 -9.28
N ASN A 293 18.35 -1.83 -9.51
CA ASN A 293 18.99 -0.77 -10.30
C ASN A 293 18.68 0.66 -9.80
N LEU A 294 18.78 0.86 -8.49
CA LEU A 294 18.54 2.13 -7.80
C LEU A 294 19.88 2.72 -7.36
N VAL A 295 20.62 3.31 -8.31
CA VAL A 295 22.03 3.72 -8.11
C VAL A 295 22.22 5.17 -7.68
N HIS A 296 21.14 5.97 -7.69
CA HIS A 296 21.16 7.43 -7.47
C HIS A 296 20.37 7.86 -6.21
N GLY A 297 20.01 6.88 -5.38
CA GLY A 297 18.95 7.05 -4.42
C GLY A 297 18.72 5.90 -3.43
N TRP A 298 17.58 5.94 -2.76
CA TRP A 298 17.10 4.91 -1.84
C TRP A 298 15.99 4.08 -2.49
N ALA A 299 15.88 2.80 -2.14
CA ALA A 299 14.68 2.04 -2.50
C ALA A 299 13.47 2.54 -1.71
N ILE A 300 13.63 2.78 -0.41
CA ILE A 300 12.59 3.40 0.40
C ILE A 300 13.23 4.47 1.28
N GLN A 301 12.66 5.66 1.26
CA GLN A 301 13.00 6.72 2.21
C GLN A 301 11.78 7.10 3.04
N ARG A 302 11.90 6.99 4.36
CA ARG A 302 10.97 7.61 5.32
C ARG A 302 11.60 8.90 5.82
N PHE A 303 11.10 10.04 5.34
CA PHE A 303 11.62 11.36 5.71
C PHE A 303 10.56 12.44 5.53
N ASP A 304 10.46 13.37 6.47
CA ASP A 304 9.72 14.61 6.26
C ASP A 304 10.49 15.78 6.87
N SER A 305 10.66 16.84 6.07
CA SER A 305 11.39 18.03 6.49
C SER A 305 10.71 18.80 7.64
N ALA A 306 9.40 18.64 7.82
CA ALA A 306 8.69 19.21 8.96
C ALA A 306 8.82 18.36 10.25
N GLY A 307 9.45 17.18 10.17
CA GLY A 307 9.67 16.31 11.31
C GLY A 307 8.44 15.50 11.74
N THR A 308 7.46 15.31 10.85
CA THR A 308 6.21 14.59 11.16
C THR A 308 6.51 13.16 11.64
N ASP A 309 5.94 12.77 12.78
CA ASP A 309 5.94 11.39 13.24
C ASP A 309 4.89 10.60 12.44
N VAL A 310 5.26 9.41 11.96
CA VAL A 310 4.36 8.50 11.26
C VAL A 310 4.19 7.22 12.05
N ASN A 311 2.95 6.76 12.14
CA ASN A 311 2.57 5.59 12.93
C ASN A 311 2.13 4.43 12.03
N GLY A 312 2.73 3.26 12.22
CA GLY A 312 2.30 2.02 11.55
C GLY A 312 2.82 1.86 10.12
N LEU A 313 4.10 2.18 9.87
CA LEU A 313 4.77 1.82 8.62
C LEU A 313 5.16 0.34 8.64
N THR A 314 4.73 -0.43 7.65
CA THR A 314 5.15 -1.82 7.46
C THR A 314 5.83 -2.02 6.11
N ILE A 315 7.06 -2.52 6.14
CA ILE A 315 7.85 -2.89 4.95
C ILE A 315 8.09 -4.40 5.02
N ALA A 316 7.31 -5.17 4.27
CA ALA A 316 7.26 -6.62 4.43
C ALA A 316 7.43 -7.39 3.13
N ASN A 317 8.21 -8.47 3.14
CA ASN A 317 8.31 -9.37 1.99
C ASN A 317 8.70 -8.66 0.68
N ASN A 318 9.58 -7.66 0.72
CA ASN A 318 10.14 -7.07 -0.50
C ASN A 318 11.49 -7.69 -0.82
N THR A 319 11.90 -7.59 -2.09
CA THR A 319 13.23 -8.00 -2.55
C THR A 319 13.97 -6.78 -3.11
N PHE A 320 15.07 -6.40 -2.47
CA PHE A 320 15.93 -5.27 -2.86
C PHE A 320 17.25 -5.79 -3.42
N VAL A 321 17.62 -5.35 -4.62
CA VAL A 321 18.76 -5.90 -5.35
C VAL A 321 19.67 -4.81 -5.90
N GLY A 322 20.96 -4.96 -5.65
CA GLY A 322 22.00 -4.12 -6.23
C GLY A 322 22.41 -2.98 -5.32
N THR A 323 23.57 -2.40 -5.61
CA THR A 323 24.23 -1.45 -4.73
C THR A 323 24.05 -0.03 -5.23
N ASN A 324 23.63 0.89 -4.36
CA ASN A 324 23.94 2.31 -4.53
C ASN A 324 25.34 2.56 -3.93
N PRO A 325 26.36 2.89 -4.73
CA PRO A 325 27.73 3.06 -4.23
C PRO A 325 27.90 4.26 -3.28
N TRP A 326 26.93 5.18 -3.24
CA TRP A 326 27.00 6.42 -2.47
C TRP A 326 26.21 6.39 -1.17
N ARG A 327 25.39 5.35 -0.95
CA ARG A 327 24.53 5.24 0.24
C ARG A 327 24.71 3.91 0.94
N PRO A 328 24.59 3.85 2.29
CA PRO A 328 24.90 2.65 3.04
C PRO A 328 23.88 1.53 2.85
N GLY A 329 22.63 1.81 2.47
CA GLY A 329 21.61 0.77 2.38
C GLY A 329 20.54 0.95 1.33
N HIS A 330 19.59 0.04 1.33
CA HIS A 330 18.42 0.09 0.45
C HIS A 330 17.32 0.96 1.03
N ILE A 331 17.16 0.94 2.37
CA ILE A 331 16.16 1.72 3.08
C ILE A 331 16.84 2.76 3.96
N ILE A 332 16.29 3.96 4.01
CA ILE A 332 16.60 4.98 5.02
C ILE A 332 15.34 5.32 5.83
N VAL A 333 15.50 5.40 7.15
CA VAL A 333 14.51 5.98 8.06
C VAL A 333 15.17 7.16 8.76
N ALA A 334 14.75 8.38 8.40
CA ALA A 334 15.43 9.62 8.78
C ALA A 334 14.53 10.58 9.57
N THR A 335 13.31 10.19 9.91
CA THR A 335 12.39 11.02 10.71
C THR A 335 11.55 10.12 11.63
N ALA A 336 11.02 10.69 12.71
CA ALA A 336 10.35 9.96 13.79
C ALA A 336 9.34 8.92 13.30
N THR A 337 9.43 7.69 13.80
CA THR A 337 8.53 6.62 13.37
C THR A 337 8.12 5.77 14.56
N THR A 338 6.81 5.57 14.70
CA THR A 338 6.20 4.73 15.73
C THR A 338 5.57 3.48 15.11
N ASN A 339 5.72 2.33 15.77
CA ASN A 339 5.18 1.04 15.31
C ASN A 339 5.67 0.64 13.90
N LEU A 340 6.99 0.74 13.68
CA LEU A 340 7.64 0.32 12.45
C LEU A 340 7.90 -1.19 12.43
N LEU A 341 7.42 -1.88 11.39
CA LEU A 341 7.76 -3.28 11.11
C LEU A 341 8.52 -3.39 9.80
N ILE A 342 9.76 -3.86 9.84
CA ILE A 342 10.53 -4.26 8.65
C ILE A 342 10.77 -5.76 8.75
N ALA A 343 10.04 -6.55 7.95
CA ALA A 343 10.06 -8.01 8.10
C ALA A 343 10.09 -8.79 6.80
N ASN A 344 10.69 -9.98 6.83
CA ASN A 344 10.74 -10.90 5.69
C ASN A 344 11.31 -10.29 4.40
N ASN A 345 12.11 -9.22 4.45
CA ASN A 345 12.69 -8.64 3.24
C ASN A 345 14.00 -9.33 2.89
N VAL A 346 14.31 -9.39 1.60
CA VAL A 346 15.64 -9.75 1.10
C VAL A 346 16.38 -8.48 0.70
N PHE A 347 17.56 -8.25 1.28
CA PHE A 347 18.49 -7.18 0.90
C PHE A 347 19.74 -7.80 0.27
N TYR A 348 19.77 -7.84 -1.07
CA TYR A 348 20.85 -8.48 -1.82
C TYR A 348 21.85 -7.45 -2.34
N ASN A 349 23.05 -7.48 -1.78
CA ASN A 349 24.17 -6.58 -2.02
C ASN A 349 23.84 -5.09 -1.77
N PRO A 350 23.38 -4.70 -0.56
CA PRO A 350 23.49 -3.31 -0.15
C PRO A 350 24.97 -2.89 -0.07
N ASN A 351 25.25 -1.59 0.01
CA ASN A 351 26.63 -1.11 0.12
C ASN A 351 27.24 -1.43 1.50
N THR A 352 26.46 -1.25 2.56
CA THR A 352 26.87 -1.46 3.95
C THR A 352 25.86 -2.31 4.71
N ALA A 353 24.56 -2.00 4.66
CA ALA A 353 23.51 -2.69 5.41
C ALA A 353 22.16 -2.59 4.70
N GLY A 354 21.19 -3.46 5.01
CA GLY A 354 19.85 -3.37 4.41
C GLY A 354 19.13 -2.05 4.72
N VAL A 355 19.17 -1.63 5.98
CA VAL A 355 18.48 -0.43 6.50
C VAL A 355 19.47 0.51 7.18
N TRP A 356 19.38 1.81 6.89
CA TRP A 356 20.05 2.86 7.64
C TRP A 356 19.06 3.65 8.47
N PHE A 357 19.28 3.68 9.78
CA PHE A 357 18.56 4.58 10.69
C PHE A 357 19.35 5.87 10.87
N ASP A 358 18.86 6.96 10.29
CA ASP A 358 19.41 8.32 10.40
C ASP A 358 18.65 9.15 11.43
N THR A 359 17.94 8.49 12.34
CA THR A 359 17.21 9.12 13.44
C THR A 359 17.15 8.19 14.65
N GLY A 360 17.35 8.75 15.85
CA GLY A 360 17.11 8.06 17.11
C GLY A 360 15.64 8.09 17.58
N SER A 361 14.74 8.76 16.84
CA SER A 361 13.33 8.94 17.21
C SER A 361 12.46 7.76 16.77
N LEU A 362 12.81 6.56 17.21
CA LEU A 362 12.13 5.32 16.85
C LEU A 362 11.43 4.71 18.08
N MET A 363 10.14 4.41 17.95
CA MET A 363 9.35 3.74 18.98
C MET A 363 8.69 2.47 18.44
N ASN A 364 8.72 1.40 19.22
CA ASN A 364 8.14 0.08 18.85
C ASN A 364 8.60 -0.39 17.46
N THR A 365 9.89 -0.25 17.16
CA THR A 365 10.46 -0.64 15.87
C THR A 365 10.99 -2.07 15.92
N ILE A 366 10.55 -2.91 14.98
CA ILE A 366 10.91 -4.32 14.89
C ILE A 366 11.50 -4.62 13.51
N LEU A 367 12.72 -5.16 13.51
CA LEU A 367 13.35 -5.77 12.34
C LEU A 367 13.36 -7.28 12.52
N SER A 368 12.52 -8.01 11.78
CA SER A 368 12.36 -9.45 11.98
C SER A 368 12.43 -10.29 10.70
N ASN A 369 13.11 -11.43 10.76
CA ASN A 369 13.14 -12.43 9.69
C ASN A 369 13.56 -11.86 8.32
N ASN A 370 14.36 -10.80 8.29
CA ASN A 370 14.94 -10.30 7.05
C ASN A 370 16.21 -11.10 6.72
N LEU A 371 16.53 -11.20 5.44
CA LEU A 371 17.75 -11.82 4.94
C LEU A 371 18.58 -10.77 4.22
N THR A 372 19.88 -10.70 4.53
CA THR A 372 20.82 -9.82 3.82
C THR A 372 21.99 -10.61 3.26
N MET A 373 22.44 -10.26 2.06
CA MET A 373 23.72 -10.71 1.52
C MET A 373 24.59 -9.49 1.23
N GLY A 374 25.79 -9.38 1.81
CA GLY A 374 26.67 -8.22 1.61
C GLY A 374 26.59 -7.14 2.70
N GLY A 375 26.15 -7.48 3.91
CA GLY A 375 26.10 -6.59 5.07
C GLY A 375 25.16 -7.09 6.16
N PRO A 376 25.13 -6.47 7.36
CA PRO A 376 24.05 -6.69 8.33
C PRO A 376 22.70 -6.16 7.84
N VAL A 377 21.62 -6.54 8.52
CA VAL A 377 20.26 -6.04 8.28
C VAL A 377 20.14 -4.53 8.48
N SER A 378 20.90 -3.94 9.40
CA SER A 378 20.83 -2.51 9.68
C SER A 378 22.14 -1.91 10.20
N THR A 379 22.21 -0.58 10.13
CA THR A 379 23.22 0.27 10.77
C THR A 379 22.62 1.63 11.16
N GLY A 380 23.39 2.49 11.82
CA GLY A 380 22.95 3.81 12.31
C GLY A 380 22.34 3.78 13.71
N ASP A 381 21.42 4.71 13.98
CA ASP A 381 20.80 4.96 15.30
C ASP A 381 19.74 3.91 15.66
N SER A 382 20.17 2.67 15.85
CA SER A 382 19.26 1.54 16.03
C SER A 382 19.11 1.04 17.47
N ALA A 383 19.39 1.89 18.47
CA ALA A 383 19.45 1.47 19.87
C ALA A 383 18.11 0.97 20.44
N THR A 384 16.99 1.50 19.93
CA THR A 384 15.62 1.13 20.36
C THR A 384 14.97 0.08 19.46
N VAL A 385 15.70 -0.42 18.44
CA VAL A 385 15.19 -1.41 17.48
C VAL A 385 15.27 -2.81 18.06
N ALA A 386 14.15 -3.53 18.04
CA ALA A 386 14.10 -4.94 18.39
C ALA A 386 14.44 -5.81 17.16
N TYR A 387 15.36 -6.76 17.34
CA TYR A 387 15.79 -7.69 16.28
C TYR A 387 15.37 -9.12 16.60
N ALA A 388 14.82 -9.84 15.62
CA ALA A 388 14.48 -11.25 15.78
C ALA A 388 14.61 -12.03 14.46
N GLY A 389 15.28 -13.19 14.47
CA GLY A 389 15.26 -14.12 13.33
C GLY A 389 15.90 -13.62 12.02
N ASN A 390 16.61 -12.47 12.01
CA ASN A 390 17.27 -11.98 10.80
C ASN A 390 18.48 -12.86 10.42
N LEU A 391 18.67 -13.07 9.12
CA LEU A 391 19.75 -13.84 8.51
C LEU A 391 20.75 -12.86 7.86
N ASN A 392 21.76 -12.43 8.62
CA ASN A 392 22.79 -11.53 8.11
C ASN A 392 23.80 -12.28 7.22
N ASN A 393 24.30 -11.64 6.17
CA ASN A 393 25.32 -12.18 5.27
C ASN A 393 25.03 -13.60 4.76
N THR A 394 23.76 -13.86 4.44
CA THR A 394 23.24 -15.13 3.97
C THR A 394 22.80 -14.98 2.52
N ASP A 395 23.28 -15.85 1.63
CA ASP A 395 22.89 -15.83 0.21
C ASP A 395 21.46 -16.35 0.05
N PRO A 396 20.52 -15.60 -0.58
CA PRO A 396 19.17 -16.06 -0.84
C PRO A 396 19.11 -17.18 -1.91
N LEU A 397 20.20 -17.47 -2.61
CA LEU A 397 20.27 -18.45 -3.71
C LEU A 397 19.19 -18.18 -4.77
N PHE A 398 19.23 -16.99 -5.38
CA PHE A 398 18.32 -16.64 -6.46
C PHE A 398 18.50 -17.58 -7.68
N VAL A 399 17.41 -17.84 -8.40
CA VAL A 399 17.40 -18.65 -9.63
C VAL A 399 18.33 -18.04 -10.67
N ASN A 400 18.18 -16.74 -10.96
CA ASN A 400 19.07 -16.03 -11.87
C ASN A 400 19.02 -14.51 -11.65
N ALA A 401 19.78 -14.02 -10.66
CA ALA A 401 19.83 -12.59 -10.35
C ALA A 401 20.30 -11.72 -11.53
N ALA A 402 21.19 -12.23 -12.40
CA ALA A 402 21.70 -11.50 -13.55
C ALA A 402 20.65 -11.30 -14.65
N ALA A 403 19.62 -12.14 -14.68
CA ALA A 403 18.46 -12.02 -15.57
C ALA A 403 17.23 -11.42 -14.86
N PHE A 404 17.42 -10.81 -13.68
CA PHE A 404 16.36 -10.25 -12.84
C PHE A 404 15.29 -11.27 -12.40
N ASP A 405 15.64 -12.57 -12.34
CA ASP A 405 14.81 -13.60 -11.71
C ASP A 405 15.22 -13.82 -10.26
N PHE A 406 14.50 -13.14 -9.37
CA PHE A 406 14.75 -13.14 -7.93
C PHE A 406 13.90 -14.15 -7.15
N ARG A 407 13.30 -15.13 -7.85
CA ARG A 407 12.79 -16.33 -7.18
C ARG A 407 13.97 -17.09 -6.58
N VAL A 408 13.74 -17.81 -5.49
CA VAL A 408 14.79 -18.57 -4.80
C VAL A 408 14.84 -20.02 -5.28
N GLN A 409 16.03 -20.62 -5.23
CA GLN A 409 16.23 -22.04 -5.51
C GLN A 409 15.82 -22.92 -4.33
N ALA A 410 15.60 -24.21 -4.56
CA ALA A 410 15.13 -25.18 -3.56
C ALA A 410 15.99 -25.28 -2.29
N ALA A 411 17.28 -25.00 -2.38
CA ALA A 411 18.22 -25.05 -1.26
C ALA A 411 18.31 -23.72 -0.48
N SER A 412 17.50 -22.72 -0.84
CA SER A 412 17.60 -21.38 -0.29
C SER A 412 17.33 -21.35 1.23
N PRO A 413 18.19 -20.67 2.00
CA PRO A 413 17.96 -20.45 3.43
C PRO A 413 16.78 -19.50 3.70
N ALA A 414 16.24 -18.83 2.68
CA ALA A 414 15.03 -18.03 2.79
C ALA A 414 13.77 -18.89 3.03
N ILE A 415 13.79 -20.16 2.59
CA ILE A 415 12.64 -21.07 2.64
C ILE A 415 12.44 -21.54 4.09
N GLY A 416 11.24 -21.29 4.64
CA GLY A 416 10.88 -21.67 6.01
C GLY A 416 11.42 -20.74 7.10
N ALA A 417 12.23 -19.75 6.73
CA ALA A 417 12.74 -18.74 7.65
C ALA A 417 11.81 -17.52 7.79
N GLY A 418 10.78 -17.40 6.95
CA GLY A 418 9.85 -16.28 6.97
C GLY A 418 8.83 -16.34 8.12
N LEU A 419 8.40 -15.17 8.57
CA LEU A 419 7.29 -14.98 9.51
C LEU A 419 5.95 -14.97 8.75
N ARG A 420 4.92 -15.62 9.30
CA ARG A 420 3.55 -15.48 8.80
C ARG A 420 2.99 -14.11 9.18
N LEU A 421 2.66 -13.30 8.18
CA LEU A 421 2.04 -11.99 8.35
C LEU A 421 0.64 -12.01 7.73
N ALA A 422 -0.40 -11.73 8.51
CA ALA A 422 -1.78 -11.68 7.99
C ALA A 422 -1.95 -10.61 6.90
N ILE A 423 -1.15 -9.56 6.97
CA ILE A 423 -1.03 -8.49 5.99
C ILE A 423 -0.18 -8.85 4.76
N VAL A 424 0.22 -10.12 4.56
CA VAL A 424 0.90 -10.60 3.35
C VAL A 424 0.29 -11.95 2.95
N PRO A 425 -0.93 -11.96 2.39
CA PRO A 425 -1.66 -13.20 2.11
C PRO A 425 -1.12 -13.97 0.89
N ASP A 426 -0.46 -13.26 -0.03
CA ASP A 426 0.09 -13.77 -1.29
C ASP A 426 1.53 -13.29 -1.50
N ASP A 427 2.13 -13.69 -2.61
CA ASP A 427 3.45 -13.26 -3.06
C ASP A 427 3.38 -12.27 -4.24
N ALA A 428 4.53 -11.89 -4.81
CA ALA A 428 4.60 -10.96 -5.94
C ALA A 428 3.83 -11.44 -7.18
N ASP A 429 3.80 -12.76 -7.43
CA ASP A 429 3.05 -13.37 -8.54
C ASP A 429 1.56 -13.52 -8.21
N GLY A 430 1.16 -13.27 -6.95
CA GLY A 430 -0.21 -13.37 -6.47
C GLY A 430 -0.60 -14.77 -6.06
N VAL A 431 0.38 -15.63 -5.86
CA VAL A 431 0.17 -16.97 -5.35
C VAL A 431 0.05 -16.88 -3.83
N ALA A 432 -0.99 -17.49 -3.29
CA ALA A 432 -1.24 -17.49 -1.84
C ALA A 432 -0.05 -18.12 -1.09
N ARG A 433 0.37 -17.47 0.00
CA ARG A 433 1.42 -18.02 0.87
C ARG A 433 0.85 -19.17 1.71
N PRO A 434 1.54 -20.32 1.80
CA PRO A 434 1.03 -21.49 2.51
C PRO A 434 0.98 -21.23 4.02
N ALA A 435 0.26 -22.05 4.78
CA ALA A 435 0.10 -21.82 6.22
C ALA A 435 1.35 -22.15 7.06
N THR A 436 2.30 -22.93 6.53
CA THR A 436 3.35 -23.61 7.33
C THR A 436 4.79 -23.29 6.93
N VAL A 437 5.08 -23.00 5.66
CA VAL A 437 6.46 -22.75 5.18
C VAL A 437 6.51 -21.40 4.44
N TYR A 438 6.96 -20.35 5.15
CA TYR A 438 7.05 -19.01 4.59
C TYR A 438 8.45 -18.73 4.06
N THR A 439 8.52 -18.21 2.84
CA THR A 439 9.77 -17.77 2.20
C THR A 439 9.98 -16.28 2.46
N ILE A 440 11.18 -15.90 2.91
CA ILE A 440 11.61 -14.49 2.99
C ILE A 440 11.74 -13.93 1.57
N GLY A 441 11.24 -12.71 1.34
CA GLY A 441 11.29 -11.99 0.06
C GLY A 441 9.94 -11.87 -0.65
N ALA A 442 9.98 -11.24 -1.82
CA ALA A 442 8.81 -10.95 -2.65
C ALA A 442 8.10 -12.19 -3.19
N TYR A 443 8.85 -13.24 -3.51
CA TYR A 443 8.31 -14.48 -4.06
C TYR A 443 8.20 -15.56 -2.98
N GLN A 444 7.19 -16.41 -3.10
CA GLN A 444 7.07 -17.61 -2.30
C GLN A 444 7.65 -18.81 -3.07
N TYR A 445 8.48 -19.61 -2.41
CA TYR A 445 8.87 -20.91 -2.96
C TYR A 445 7.72 -21.91 -2.81
N HIS A 446 7.42 -22.65 -3.87
CA HIS A 446 6.30 -23.58 -3.99
C HIS A 446 6.74 -25.01 -4.28
#